data_AF-A0A7X7VGR8-F1
#
_entry.id   AF-A0A7X7VGR8-F1
#
_cell.length_a   1.000
_cell.length_b   1.000
_cell.length_c   1.000
_cell.angle_alpha   90.00
_cell.angle_beta   90.00
_cell.angle_gamma   90.00
#
_symmetry.space_group_name_H-M   'P 1'
#
loop_
_entity.id
_entity.type
_entity.pdbx_description
1 polymer ?
#
loop_
_entity_poly.entity_id
_entity_poly.type
_entity_poly.pdbx_seq_one_letter_code
_entity_poly.pdbx_strand_id
1 'polypeptide(L)'
;MARRHLLDFTTYTFPGYQVNWHHKVLCDYLERWERGEIKRLMVFMPPGTGKSELVSRRLPAWIFGRHPDTFVMGASYSASLIQDMSLDVQRIMGSDEYKEIFPNVRLPTDKRQDDSLEKKRMTAEVFELLGHSGYYKCAGVGGSITGKRFFYGIIDDPVRGRKDAESKTFRDTTYNWYINDFYTRRLNNDARILITLTRWHQEDLAGKLLENAANNPTLDPWTVLRLPMVAEDNPSEIDPRSPGEVLWPERFGDASEVEKIKIEAGSYVWSSMYQQSPTVSGGNVFNRGWWKFYHINPDVVDRSDGKLTLLPERFDDQTQSWDLTFGDGANADYVVGTVWGRVGADKFLLDMYRKQVDFPETIKQFRLMNQKWPLATRKLVEEAANGKAMI
;
A
#
# COMPACT_ATOMS: atom_id res chain seq x y z
N MET A 1 5.28 18.85 26.19
CA MET A 1 5.46 17.62 25.39
C MET A 1 4.84 17.76 23.99
N ALA A 2 3.64 18.33 23.85
CA ALA A 2 2.96 18.60 22.57
C ALA A 2 3.77 19.33 21.46
N ARG A 3 4.74 20.19 21.78
CA ARG A 3 5.65 20.79 20.76
C ARG A 3 6.64 19.79 20.14
N ARG A 4 6.91 18.68 20.83
CA ARG A 4 7.99 17.73 20.51
C ARG A 4 7.50 16.46 19.83
N HIS A 5 6.29 15.99 20.18
CA HIS A 5 5.71 14.77 19.63
C HIS A 5 4.32 15.03 19.04
N LEU A 6 4.07 14.42 17.88
CA LEU A 6 2.85 14.54 17.11
C LEU A 6 1.65 13.91 17.84
N LEU A 7 1.86 12.79 18.54
CA LEU A 7 0.77 12.17 19.28
C LEU A 7 0.33 13.05 20.46
N ASP A 8 1.28 13.61 21.21
CA ASP A 8 0.99 14.55 22.31
C ASP A 8 0.28 15.81 21.79
N PHE A 9 0.72 16.34 20.64
CA PHE A 9 0.04 17.43 19.95
C PHE A 9 -1.40 17.06 19.60
N THR A 10 -1.59 15.86 19.06
CA THR A 10 -2.91 15.36 18.65
C THR A 10 -3.84 15.24 19.84
N THR A 11 -3.42 14.58 20.93
CA THR A 11 -4.26 14.42 22.12
C THR A 11 -4.52 15.73 22.83
N TYR A 12 -3.60 16.70 22.75
CA TYR A 12 -3.82 18.03 23.33
C TYR A 12 -4.85 18.85 22.53
N THR A 13 -4.70 18.90 21.20
CA THR A 13 -5.59 19.65 20.30
C THR A 13 -6.85 18.87 19.91
N PHE A 14 -6.99 17.64 20.39
CA PHE A 14 -8.16 16.80 20.23
C PHE A 14 -8.34 15.89 21.44
N PRO A 15 -8.90 16.40 22.55
CA PRO A 15 -9.05 15.63 23.78
C PRO A 15 -9.87 14.33 23.62
N GLY A 16 -10.77 14.28 22.64
CA GLY A 16 -11.57 13.09 22.32
C GLY A 16 -10.87 12.05 21.45
N TYR A 17 -9.59 12.24 21.09
CA TYR A 17 -8.86 11.31 20.23
C TYR A 17 -8.59 9.98 20.96
N GLN A 18 -9.14 8.89 20.41
CA GLN A 18 -8.93 7.54 20.96
C GLN A 18 -7.57 6.99 20.52
N VAL A 19 -6.63 6.92 21.46
CA VAL A 19 -5.28 6.42 21.21
C VAL A 19 -5.27 4.89 21.28
N ASN A 20 -4.60 4.26 20.31
CA ASN A 20 -4.21 2.86 20.34
C ASN A 20 -2.70 2.73 20.06
N TRP A 21 -2.10 1.57 20.28
CA TRP A 21 -0.67 1.34 20.09
C TRP A 21 -0.21 1.67 18.67
N HIS A 22 -1.02 1.36 17.64
CA HIS A 22 -0.65 1.58 16.25
C HIS A 22 -0.56 3.08 15.89
N HIS A 23 -1.28 3.95 16.64
CA HIS A 23 -1.14 5.40 16.49
C HIS A 23 0.24 5.88 16.97
N LYS A 24 0.81 5.26 18.02
CA LYS A 24 2.16 5.58 18.49
C LYS A 24 3.21 5.23 17.44
N VAL A 25 3.08 4.03 16.85
CA VAL A 25 3.95 3.58 15.75
C VAL A 25 3.82 4.50 14.55
N LEU A 26 2.59 4.83 14.12
CA LEU A 26 2.38 5.75 13.02
C LEU A 26 2.99 7.13 13.29
N CYS A 27 2.78 7.71 14.47
CA CYS A 27 3.36 8.99 14.84
C CYS A 27 4.88 8.97 14.82
N ASP A 28 5.54 7.89 15.28
CA ASP A 28 7.00 7.76 15.18
C ASP A 28 7.48 7.84 13.72
N TYR A 29 6.88 7.06 12.82
CA TYR A 29 7.23 7.10 11.40
C TYR A 29 6.98 8.48 10.77
N LEU A 30 5.88 9.14 11.13
CA LEU A 30 5.57 10.50 10.67
C LEU A 30 6.58 11.54 11.17
N GLU A 31 7.01 11.43 12.43
CA GLU A 31 8.03 12.31 12.99
C GLU A 31 9.42 12.06 12.39
N ARG A 32 9.80 10.80 12.14
CA ARG A 32 11.04 10.45 11.42
C ARG A 32 11.03 10.98 9.99
N TRP A 33 9.88 10.91 9.33
CA TRP A 33 9.67 11.53 8.02
C TRP A 33 9.77 13.06 8.10
N GLU A 34 9.16 13.69 9.11
CA GLU A 34 9.25 15.13 9.35
C GLU A 34 10.67 15.60 9.68
N ARG A 35 11.50 14.78 10.33
CA ARG A 35 12.91 15.10 10.57
C ARG A 35 13.81 14.84 9.37
N GLY A 36 13.31 14.09 8.38
CA GLY A 36 14.04 13.74 7.15
C GLY A 36 14.91 12.51 7.26
N GLU A 37 14.77 11.74 8.35
CA GLU A 37 15.33 10.39 8.46
C GLU A 37 14.69 9.46 7.42
N ILE A 38 13.42 9.72 7.08
CA ILE A 38 12.69 9.04 6.00
C ILE A 38 12.29 10.08 4.95
N LYS A 39 12.80 9.96 3.71
CA LYS A 39 12.43 10.86 2.61
C LYS A 39 11.17 10.43 1.85
N ARG A 40 10.90 9.12 1.85
CA ARG A 40 9.81 8.48 1.09
C ARG A 40 9.10 7.52 2.02
N LEU A 41 7.90 7.88 2.46
CA LEU A 41 7.11 7.09 3.40
C LEU A 41 5.81 6.64 2.75
N MET A 42 5.48 5.37 2.87
CA MET A 42 4.18 4.80 2.55
C MET A 42 3.54 4.25 3.82
N VAL A 43 2.27 4.59 4.05
CA VAL A 43 1.48 4.08 5.18
C VAL A 43 0.28 3.31 4.62
N PHE A 44 0.27 2.00 4.87
CA PHE A 44 -0.82 1.10 4.48
C PHE A 44 -1.53 0.61 5.73
N MET A 45 -2.76 1.07 5.91
CA MET A 45 -3.59 0.72 7.06
C MET A 45 -5.07 0.64 6.64
N PRO A 46 -5.86 -0.25 7.27
CA PRO A 46 -7.28 -0.42 6.97
C PRO A 46 -8.07 0.89 7.06
N PRO A 47 -9.25 0.98 6.40
CA PRO A 47 -10.16 2.09 6.61
C PRO A 47 -10.61 2.17 8.08
N GLY A 48 -10.90 3.38 8.57
CA GLY A 48 -11.39 3.59 9.93
C GLY A 48 -10.35 3.50 11.05
N THR A 49 -9.05 3.36 10.73
CA THR A 49 -7.97 3.18 11.71
C THR A 49 -7.32 4.49 12.19
N GLY A 50 -7.90 5.64 11.87
CA GLY A 50 -7.38 6.96 12.30
C GLY A 50 -6.23 7.53 11.45
N LYS A 51 -5.80 6.83 10.39
CA LYS A 51 -4.66 7.25 9.55
C LYS A 51 -4.76 8.66 8.98
N SER A 52 -5.88 9.03 8.35
CA SER A 52 -6.05 10.36 7.71
C SER A 52 -6.18 11.50 8.73
N GLU A 53 -6.66 11.23 9.94
CA GLU A 53 -6.65 12.23 11.03
C GLU A 53 -5.21 12.63 11.36
N LEU A 54 -4.33 11.64 11.56
CA LEU A 54 -2.92 11.89 11.88
C LEU A 54 -2.16 12.45 10.67
N VAL A 55 -2.29 11.84 9.49
CA VAL A 55 -1.49 12.14 8.30
C VAL A 55 -1.87 13.47 7.64
N SER A 56 -3.17 13.73 7.47
CA SER A 56 -3.65 14.78 6.57
C SER A 56 -4.23 16.00 7.30
N ARG A 57 -4.46 15.90 8.62
CA ARG A 57 -4.99 17.00 9.44
C ARG A 57 -4.02 17.42 10.53
N ARG A 58 -3.62 16.50 11.40
CA ARG A 58 -2.77 16.81 12.56
C ARG A 58 -1.32 17.09 12.14
N LEU A 59 -0.75 16.24 11.28
CA LEU A 59 0.63 16.37 10.85
C LEU A 59 0.92 17.71 10.14
N PRO A 60 0.11 18.21 9.17
CA PRO A 60 0.37 19.51 8.57
C PRO A 60 0.31 20.68 9.55
N ALA A 61 -0.67 20.70 10.45
CA ALA A 61 -0.77 21.72 11.48
C ALA A 61 0.49 21.69 12.37
N TRP A 62 0.90 20.51 12.80
CA TRP A 62 2.10 20.33 13.63
C TRP A 62 3.39 20.74 12.90
N ILE A 63 3.51 20.41 11.61
CA ILE A 63 4.63 20.84 10.75
C ILE A 63 4.71 22.37 10.71
N PHE A 64 3.59 23.08 10.48
CA PHE A 64 3.62 24.54 10.46
C PHE A 64 3.98 25.14 11.82
N GLY A 65 3.56 24.51 12.91
CA GLY A 65 3.96 24.91 14.26
C GLY A 65 5.48 24.92 14.47
N ARG A 66 6.18 23.98 13.81
CA ARG A 66 7.64 23.78 13.95
C ARG A 66 8.45 24.44 12.85
N HIS A 67 7.88 24.50 11.65
CA HIS A 67 8.52 24.95 10.41
C HIS A 67 7.59 25.91 9.66
N PRO A 68 7.29 27.09 10.23
CA PRO A 68 6.30 27.99 9.66
C PRO A 68 6.69 28.59 8.30
N ASP A 69 7.96 28.50 7.92
CA ASP A 69 8.48 28.93 6.61
C ASP A 69 8.47 27.81 5.55
N THR A 70 7.93 26.63 5.88
CA THR A 70 7.92 25.49 4.95
C THR A 70 6.74 25.50 3.98
N PHE A 71 6.88 24.74 2.89
CA PHE A 71 5.83 24.56 1.88
C PHE A 71 5.25 23.16 1.98
N VAL A 72 3.97 23.07 2.30
CA VAL A 72 3.23 21.80 2.38
C VAL A 72 2.28 21.69 1.19
N MET A 73 2.21 20.50 0.60
CA MET A 73 1.24 20.20 -0.45
C MET A 73 0.47 18.94 -0.11
N GLY A 74 -0.85 19.07 0.00
CA GLY A 74 -1.77 17.96 0.16
C GLY A 74 -2.41 17.57 -1.16
N ALA A 75 -2.51 16.28 -1.41
CA ALA A 75 -3.29 15.74 -2.51
C ALA A 75 -4.15 14.54 -2.10
N SER A 76 -5.27 14.35 -2.80
CA SER A 76 -6.15 13.19 -2.65
C SER A 76 -6.84 12.88 -3.98
N TYR A 77 -7.60 11.78 -4.09
CA TYR A 77 -8.32 11.42 -5.32
C TYR A 77 -9.25 12.54 -5.82
N SER A 78 -9.81 13.37 -4.92
CA SER A 78 -10.61 14.54 -5.29
C SER A 78 -10.08 15.82 -4.66
N ALA A 79 -10.29 16.94 -5.37
CA ALA A 79 -9.98 18.26 -4.85
C ALA A 79 -10.86 18.61 -3.64
N SER A 80 -12.11 18.16 -3.61
CA SER A 80 -13.02 18.42 -2.48
C SER A 80 -12.52 17.82 -1.17
N LEU A 81 -12.09 16.55 -1.19
CA LEU A 81 -11.67 15.85 0.02
C LEU A 81 -10.45 16.50 0.66
N ILE A 82 -9.45 16.86 -0.14
CA ILE A 82 -8.23 17.49 0.39
C ILE A 82 -8.44 18.96 0.78
N GLN A 83 -9.40 19.65 0.16
CA GLN A 83 -9.83 20.99 0.56
C GLN A 83 -10.55 20.96 1.91
N ASP A 84 -11.40 19.96 2.17
CA ASP A 84 -12.03 19.76 3.48
C ASP A 84 -10.97 19.51 4.55
N MET A 85 -9.97 18.66 4.27
CA MET A 85 -8.84 18.43 5.19
C MET A 85 -8.02 19.71 5.42
N SER A 86 -7.83 20.56 4.41
CA SER A 86 -7.16 21.86 4.58
C SER A 86 -7.95 22.82 5.47
N LEU A 87 -9.28 22.82 5.36
CA LEU A 87 -10.12 23.57 6.31
C LEU A 87 -9.99 22.99 7.73
N ASP A 88 -9.84 21.68 7.88
CA ASP A 88 -9.57 21.06 9.18
C ASP A 88 -8.22 21.50 9.76
N VAL A 89 -7.17 21.54 8.94
CA VAL A 89 -5.85 22.06 9.34
C VAL A 89 -5.97 23.52 9.79
N GLN A 90 -6.68 24.36 9.04
CA GLN A 90 -6.93 25.75 9.41
C GLN A 90 -7.70 25.87 10.74
N ARG A 91 -8.72 25.02 10.95
CA ARG A 91 -9.46 24.97 12.23
C ARG A 91 -8.57 24.56 13.41
N ILE A 92 -7.72 23.56 13.23
CA ILE A 92 -6.74 23.16 14.25
C ILE A 92 -5.81 24.33 14.55
N MET A 93 -5.23 24.97 13.53
CA MET A 93 -4.30 26.08 13.71
C MET A 93 -4.95 27.35 14.31
N GLY A 94 -6.25 27.54 14.07
CA GLY A 94 -7.02 28.65 14.63
C GLY A 94 -7.47 28.46 16.08
N SER A 95 -7.36 27.25 16.63
CA SER A 95 -7.77 26.91 18.00
C SER A 95 -6.87 27.56 19.05
N ASP A 96 -7.41 27.79 20.25
CA ASP A 96 -6.66 28.35 21.37
C ASP A 96 -5.56 27.39 21.84
N GLU A 97 -5.85 26.08 21.83
CA GLU A 97 -4.91 25.02 22.18
C GLU A 97 -3.69 25.04 21.24
N TYR A 98 -3.90 25.22 19.94
CA TYR A 98 -2.80 25.35 18.99
C TYR A 98 -1.99 26.62 19.23
N LYS A 99 -2.67 27.76 19.45
CA LYS A 99 -2.03 29.06 19.69
C LYS A 99 -1.18 29.06 20.97
N GLU A 100 -1.60 28.33 22.00
CA GLU A 100 -0.79 28.13 23.20
C GLU A 100 0.50 27.34 22.91
N ILE A 101 0.38 26.29 22.09
CA ILE A 101 1.53 25.50 21.65
C ILE A 101 2.42 26.30 20.69
N PHE A 102 1.90 27.06 19.74
CA PHE A 102 2.67 27.72 18.70
C PHE A 102 2.27 29.20 18.55
N PRO A 103 2.57 30.06 19.54
CA PRO A 103 2.06 31.43 19.61
C PRO A 103 2.56 32.36 18.48
N ASN A 104 3.62 31.97 17.78
CA ASN A 104 4.21 32.74 16.69
C ASN A 104 3.65 32.35 15.31
N VAL A 105 2.89 31.25 15.22
CA VAL A 105 2.33 30.76 13.96
C VAL A 105 0.89 31.20 13.85
N ARG A 106 0.62 32.12 12.93
CA ARG A 106 -0.66 32.83 12.85
C ARG A 106 -1.29 32.71 11.47
N LEU A 107 -2.58 32.41 11.45
CA LEU A 107 -3.38 32.43 10.23
C LEU A 107 -3.76 33.87 9.87
N PRO A 108 -4.15 34.15 8.61
CA PRO A 108 -4.57 35.48 8.19
C PRO A 108 -5.78 36.05 8.94
N THR A 109 -6.54 35.23 9.65
CA THR A 109 -7.63 35.65 10.55
C THR A 109 -7.13 36.23 11.88
N ASP A 110 -5.90 35.95 12.28
CA ASP A 110 -5.30 36.38 13.56
C ASP A 110 -4.40 37.63 13.37
N LYS A 111 -4.82 38.57 12.51
CA LYS A 111 -4.08 39.81 12.22
C LYS A 111 -3.98 40.72 13.43
N ARG A 112 -2.76 41.22 13.67
CA ARG A 112 -2.45 42.30 14.61
C ARG A 112 -2.20 43.60 13.85
N GLN A 113 -2.09 44.71 14.57
CA GLN A 113 -1.98 46.06 14.00
C GLN A 113 -0.75 46.23 13.09
N ASP A 114 0.34 45.53 13.42
CA ASP A 114 1.59 45.44 12.66
C ASP A 114 1.48 44.61 11.37
N ASP A 115 0.53 43.67 11.27
CA ASP A 115 0.32 42.83 10.07
C ASP A 115 -0.56 43.49 8.99
N SER A 116 -1.00 44.73 9.19
CA SER A 116 -2.04 45.39 8.37
C SER A 116 -1.68 45.50 6.88
N LEU A 117 -0.39 45.48 6.54
CA LEU A 117 0.12 45.52 5.17
C LEU A 117 0.28 44.14 4.52
N GLU A 118 0.26 43.04 5.29
CA GLU A 118 0.42 41.70 4.73
C GLU A 118 -0.87 41.19 4.06
N LYS A 119 -0.77 40.88 2.75
CA LYS A 119 -1.83 40.24 1.97
C LYS A 119 -1.54 38.75 1.82
N LYS A 120 -2.00 37.95 2.78
CA LYS A 120 -1.91 36.48 2.77
C LYS A 120 -3.22 35.86 2.34
N ARG A 121 -3.15 34.74 1.59
CA ARG A 121 -4.33 33.97 1.16
C ARG A 121 -4.79 33.02 2.25
N MET A 122 -6.10 32.81 2.33
CA MET A 122 -6.71 31.77 3.15
C MET A 122 -8.00 31.30 2.47
N THR A 123 -7.91 30.18 1.77
CA THR A 123 -9.03 29.47 1.15
C THR A 123 -8.90 27.98 1.45
N ALA A 124 -9.88 27.17 1.07
CA ALA A 124 -9.78 25.72 1.19
C ALA A 124 -8.62 25.17 0.33
N GLU A 125 -8.36 25.78 -0.84
CA GLU A 125 -7.33 25.34 -1.78
C GLU A 125 -5.91 25.77 -1.38
N VAL A 126 -5.76 26.97 -0.79
CA VAL A 126 -4.45 27.50 -0.38
C VAL A 126 -4.58 28.42 0.82
N PHE A 127 -3.70 28.24 1.80
CA PHE A 127 -3.51 29.22 2.86
C PHE A 127 -2.03 29.50 3.11
N GLU A 128 -1.74 30.71 3.58
CA GLU A 128 -0.41 31.22 3.86
C GLU A 128 -0.36 31.73 5.31
N LEU A 129 0.83 31.79 5.90
CA LEU A 129 1.02 32.20 7.28
C LEU A 129 1.46 33.67 7.38
N LEU A 130 0.95 34.38 8.38
CA LEU A 130 1.36 35.77 8.66
C LEU A 130 2.80 35.79 9.18
N GLY A 131 3.61 36.74 8.69
CA GLY A 131 5.01 36.89 9.07
C GLY A 131 5.95 35.77 8.60
N HIS A 132 5.45 34.79 7.84
CA HIS A 132 6.22 33.65 7.36
C HIS A 132 6.03 33.40 5.86
N SER A 133 7.00 32.75 5.24
CA SER A 133 6.95 32.38 3.83
C SER A 133 6.12 31.12 3.54
N GLY A 134 5.79 30.35 4.57
CA GLY A 134 5.15 29.04 4.42
C GLY A 134 3.71 29.11 3.93
N TYR A 135 3.29 28.02 3.28
CA TYR A 135 1.94 27.85 2.77
C TYR A 135 1.55 26.38 2.66
N TYR A 136 0.24 26.12 2.69
CA TYR A 136 -0.36 24.85 2.32
C TYR A 136 -1.06 24.98 0.97
N LYS A 137 -0.81 24.05 0.05
CA LYS A 137 -1.50 23.96 -1.25
C LYS A 137 -2.21 22.61 -1.40
N CYS A 138 -3.48 22.64 -1.76
CA CYS A 138 -4.28 21.46 -2.07
C CYS A 138 -4.37 21.22 -3.58
N ALA A 139 -4.40 19.95 -3.99
CA ALA A 139 -4.85 19.56 -5.33
C ALA A 139 -5.46 18.15 -5.35
N GLY A 140 -6.48 17.93 -6.17
CA GLY A 140 -6.92 16.57 -6.49
C GLY A 140 -5.95 15.88 -7.46
N VAL A 141 -5.99 14.55 -7.54
CA VAL A 141 -5.32 13.78 -8.61
C VAL A 141 -5.80 14.30 -9.97
N GLY A 142 -4.85 14.63 -10.85
CA GLY A 142 -5.13 15.26 -12.16
C GLY A 142 -5.51 16.75 -12.09
N GLY A 143 -5.61 17.34 -10.90
CA GLY A 143 -5.83 18.76 -10.71
C GLY A 143 -4.57 19.60 -10.96
N SER A 144 -4.75 20.89 -11.26
CA SER A 144 -3.63 21.79 -11.50
C SER A 144 -2.82 22.03 -10.22
N ILE A 145 -1.54 21.67 -10.29
CA ILE A 145 -0.54 21.91 -9.21
C ILE A 145 0.47 22.98 -9.65
N THR A 146 0.13 23.77 -10.68
CA THR A 146 1.08 24.71 -11.29
C THR A 146 1.43 25.89 -10.39
N GLY A 147 2.70 26.34 -10.46
CA GLY A 147 3.18 27.55 -9.77
C GLY A 147 3.47 27.44 -8.27
N LYS A 148 3.23 26.29 -7.62
CA LYS A 148 3.60 26.05 -6.22
C LYS A 148 4.55 24.84 -6.09
N ARG A 149 5.43 24.90 -5.11
CA ARG A 149 6.40 23.85 -4.76
C ARG A 149 6.04 23.26 -3.40
N PHE A 150 6.66 22.16 -3.02
CA PHE A 150 6.57 21.65 -1.66
C PHE A 150 7.91 21.15 -1.16
N PHE A 151 8.11 21.30 0.14
CA PHE A 151 9.11 20.52 0.88
C PHE A 151 8.46 19.29 1.51
N TYR A 152 7.21 19.38 1.94
CA TYR A 152 6.41 18.26 2.46
C TYR A 152 5.24 17.95 1.52
N GLY A 153 5.31 16.85 0.79
CA GLY A 153 4.23 16.37 -0.07
C GLY A 153 3.47 15.23 0.61
N ILE A 154 2.16 15.39 0.78
CA ILE A 154 1.29 14.40 1.43
C ILE A 154 0.21 14.00 0.42
N ILE A 155 0.14 12.71 0.09
CA ILE A 155 -0.90 12.13 -0.77
C ILE A 155 -1.75 11.18 0.08
N ASP A 156 -3.03 11.50 0.24
CA ASP A 156 -4.01 10.71 1.02
C ASP A 156 -5.07 10.09 0.12
N ASP A 157 -5.11 8.75 0.10
CA ASP A 157 -6.06 7.94 -0.67
C ASP A 157 -6.22 8.45 -2.12
N PRO A 158 -5.23 8.26 -3.01
CA PRO A 158 -5.27 8.77 -4.39
C PRO A 158 -6.27 8.05 -5.31
N VAL A 159 -7.04 7.10 -4.77
CA VAL A 159 -8.02 6.29 -5.49
C VAL A 159 -9.37 6.37 -4.78
N ARG A 160 -10.42 6.79 -5.51
CA ARG A 160 -11.76 7.02 -4.95
C ARG A 160 -12.45 5.75 -4.47
N GLY A 161 -12.20 4.63 -5.13
CA GLY A 161 -12.84 3.36 -4.82
C GLY A 161 -12.61 2.32 -5.91
N ARG A 162 -13.30 1.17 -5.76
CA ARG A 162 -13.03 -0.03 -6.55
C ARG A 162 -13.08 0.18 -8.07
N LYS A 163 -14.10 0.88 -8.59
CA LYS A 163 -14.24 1.12 -10.05
C LYS A 163 -13.01 1.81 -10.64
N ASP A 164 -12.49 2.81 -9.93
CA ASP A 164 -11.31 3.56 -10.37
C ASP A 164 -10.04 2.73 -10.17
N ALA A 165 -9.96 1.93 -9.10
CA ALA A 165 -8.84 1.03 -8.85
C ALA A 165 -8.68 -0.05 -9.94
N GLU A 166 -9.79 -0.65 -10.40
CA GLU A 166 -9.79 -1.69 -11.44
C GLU A 166 -9.54 -1.11 -12.84
N SER A 167 -9.76 0.19 -13.04
CA SER A 167 -9.51 0.85 -14.32
C SER A 167 -8.02 1.07 -14.55
N LYS A 168 -7.43 0.30 -15.48
CA LYS A 168 -6.03 0.48 -15.91
C LYS A 168 -5.76 1.93 -16.33
N THR A 169 -6.66 2.52 -17.11
CA THR A 169 -6.57 3.92 -17.54
C THR A 169 -6.46 4.86 -16.35
N PHE A 170 -7.29 4.68 -15.31
CA PHE A 170 -7.23 5.53 -14.11
C PHE A 170 -5.92 5.31 -13.33
N ARG A 171 -5.44 4.07 -13.19
CA ARG A 171 -4.15 3.77 -12.56
C ARG A 171 -2.99 4.42 -13.32
N ASP A 172 -3.02 4.38 -14.65
CA ASP A 172 -2.02 5.03 -15.51
C ASP A 172 -2.10 6.55 -15.39
N THR A 173 -3.30 7.15 -15.41
CA THR A 173 -3.49 8.59 -15.20
C THR A 173 -2.96 9.04 -13.84
N THR A 174 -3.26 8.30 -12.77
CA THR A 174 -2.80 8.62 -11.41
C THR A 174 -1.27 8.55 -11.31
N TYR A 175 -0.67 7.53 -11.91
CA TYR A 175 0.80 7.38 -11.96
C TYR A 175 1.47 8.48 -12.78
N ASN A 176 0.91 8.82 -13.95
CA ASN A 176 1.41 9.88 -14.81
C ASN A 176 1.30 11.26 -14.13
N TRP A 177 0.19 11.53 -13.45
CA TRP A 177 0.04 12.72 -12.63
C TRP A 177 1.09 12.79 -11.52
N TYR A 178 1.38 11.67 -10.85
CA TYR A 178 2.43 11.64 -9.83
C TYR A 178 3.80 12.02 -10.44
N ILE A 179 4.21 11.38 -11.53
CA ILE A 179 5.54 11.59 -12.12
C ILE A 179 5.67 12.99 -12.73
N ASN A 180 4.70 13.38 -13.55
CA ASN A 180 4.81 14.58 -14.40
C ASN A 180 4.43 15.84 -13.62
N ASP A 181 3.45 15.75 -12.73
CA ASP A 181 2.90 16.92 -12.05
C ASP A 181 3.35 17.03 -10.61
N PHE A 182 3.09 16.03 -9.77
CA PHE A 182 3.34 16.12 -8.32
C PHE A 182 4.84 16.06 -8.00
N TYR A 183 5.55 15.04 -8.49
CA TYR A 183 6.97 14.80 -8.18
C TYR A 183 7.88 15.95 -8.63
N THR A 184 7.51 16.64 -9.71
CA THR A 184 8.22 17.82 -10.24
C THR A 184 8.01 19.09 -9.39
N ARG A 185 7.09 19.09 -8.42
CA ARG A 185 6.88 20.22 -7.48
C ARG A 185 7.75 20.16 -6.25
N ARG A 186 8.51 19.08 -6.05
CA ARG A 186 9.53 19.04 -5.00
C ARG A 186 10.41 20.29 -5.08
N LEU A 187 10.60 20.94 -3.94
CA LEU A 187 11.39 22.14 -3.83
C LEU A 187 12.86 21.88 -4.19
N ASN A 188 13.36 20.72 -3.75
CA ASN A 188 14.71 20.21 -4.00
C ASN A 188 14.74 18.69 -3.76
N ASN A 189 15.93 18.09 -3.80
CA ASN A 189 16.12 16.65 -3.58
C ASN A 189 15.89 16.19 -2.13
N ASP A 190 15.80 17.12 -1.18
CA ASP A 190 15.49 16.83 0.22
C ASP A 190 14.00 16.93 0.53
N ALA A 191 13.17 17.35 -0.44
CA ALA A 191 11.73 17.32 -0.29
C ALA A 191 11.23 15.89 -0.03
N ARG A 192 10.28 15.80 0.90
CA ARG A 192 9.76 14.55 1.46
C ARG A 192 8.40 14.24 0.87
N ILE A 193 8.15 12.97 0.63
CA ILE A 193 6.86 12.49 0.12
C ILE A 193 6.33 11.42 1.06
N LEU A 194 5.10 11.63 1.51
CA LEU A 194 4.31 10.69 2.29
C LEU A 194 3.09 10.31 1.47
N ILE A 195 2.87 9.00 1.29
CA ILE A 195 1.68 8.45 0.66
C ILE A 195 0.97 7.58 1.70
N THR A 196 -0.23 7.98 2.11
CA THR A 196 -1.11 7.13 2.89
C THR A 196 -2.24 6.65 2.00
N LEU A 197 -2.50 5.35 2.00
CA LEU A 197 -3.66 4.82 1.31
C LEU A 197 -4.12 3.49 1.88
N THR A 198 -5.40 3.21 1.65
CA THR A 198 -5.94 1.85 1.71
C THR A 198 -5.63 1.17 0.38
N ARG A 199 -4.91 0.04 0.37
CA ARG A 199 -4.55 -0.64 -0.89
C ARG A 199 -5.80 -1.21 -1.58
N TRP A 200 -5.91 -0.98 -2.89
CA TRP A 200 -7.05 -1.46 -3.68
C TRP A 200 -6.65 -2.50 -4.73
N HIS A 201 -5.50 -2.30 -5.37
CA HIS A 201 -5.05 -3.07 -6.52
C HIS A 201 -3.52 -3.16 -6.48
N GLN A 202 -2.93 -4.26 -6.98
CA GLN A 202 -1.48 -4.45 -6.92
C GLN A 202 -0.71 -3.37 -7.69
N GLU A 203 -1.28 -2.88 -8.79
CA GLU A 203 -0.74 -1.79 -9.62
C GLU A 203 -1.30 -0.40 -9.28
N ASP A 204 -1.86 -0.20 -8.09
CA ASP A 204 -2.16 1.15 -7.62
C ASP A 204 -0.90 2.03 -7.55
N LEU A 205 -1.05 3.33 -7.26
CA LEU A 205 0.07 4.27 -7.23
C LEU A 205 1.25 3.75 -6.40
N ALA A 206 0.96 3.19 -5.22
CA ALA A 206 1.98 2.65 -4.35
C ALA A 206 2.66 1.43 -4.94
N GLY A 207 1.90 0.49 -5.50
CA GLY A 207 2.43 -0.68 -6.19
C GLY A 207 3.42 -0.34 -7.30
N LYS A 208 3.04 0.56 -8.21
CA LYS A 208 3.90 1.00 -9.32
C LYS A 208 5.17 1.71 -8.83
N LEU A 209 5.07 2.52 -7.78
CA LEU A 209 6.23 3.22 -7.22
C LEU A 209 7.20 2.28 -6.51
N LEU A 210 6.68 1.25 -5.82
CA LEU A 210 7.50 0.22 -5.20
C LEU A 210 8.21 -0.64 -6.25
N GLU A 211 7.49 -1.05 -7.30
CA GLU A 211 8.07 -1.76 -8.44
C GLU A 211 9.17 -0.95 -9.13
N ASN A 212 8.91 0.34 -9.39
CA ASN A 212 9.90 1.23 -10.00
C ASN A 212 11.14 1.40 -9.12
N ALA A 213 10.98 1.52 -7.79
CA ALA A 213 12.11 1.62 -6.86
C ALA A 213 12.91 0.30 -6.77
N ALA A 214 12.25 -0.85 -6.81
CA ALA A 214 12.91 -2.15 -6.86
C ALA A 214 13.74 -2.34 -8.14
N ASN A 215 13.23 -1.86 -9.28
CA ASN A 215 13.90 -1.94 -10.57
C ASN A 215 14.99 -0.87 -10.78
N ASN A 216 15.00 0.19 -9.96
CA ASN A 216 15.94 1.31 -10.08
C ASN A 216 16.57 1.67 -8.73
N PRO A 217 17.63 0.95 -8.30
CA PRO A 217 18.25 1.13 -6.97
C PRO A 217 18.89 2.50 -6.72
N THR A 218 19.02 3.35 -7.75
CA THR A 218 19.52 4.73 -7.62
C THR A 218 18.47 5.70 -7.09
N LEU A 219 17.19 5.31 -7.06
CA LEU A 219 16.10 6.11 -6.50
C LEU A 219 16.11 6.06 -4.97
N ASP A 220 15.59 7.11 -4.34
CA ASP A 220 15.35 7.11 -2.89
C ASP A 220 14.46 5.91 -2.51
N PRO A 221 14.87 5.07 -1.54
CA PRO A 221 14.09 3.91 -1.14
C PRO A 221 12.81 4.32 -0.41
N TRP A 222 11.72 3.61 -0.69
CA TRP A 222 10.48 3.76 0.07
C TRP A 222 10.55 2.98 1.38
N THR A 223 10.28 3.68 2.48
CA THR A 223 9.94 3.03 3.75
C THR A 223 8.45 2.76 3.76
N VAL A 224 8.06 1.51 4.04
CA VAL A 224 6.65 1.08 4.07
C VAL A 224 6.27 0.68 5.49
N LEU A 225 5.29 1.38 6.06
CA LEU A 225 4.59 0.97 7.28
C LEU A 225 3.30 0.27 6.87
N ARG A 226 3.23 -1.05 7.02
CA ARG A 226 2.03 -1.86 6.75
C ARG A 226 1.51 -2.44 8.05
N LEU A 227 0.28 -2.07 8.43
CA LEU A 227 -0.40 -2.65 9.60
C LEU A 227 -1.76 -3.22 9.14
N PRO A 228 -1.88 -4.54 8.93
CA PRO A 228 -3.11 -5.17 8.47
C PRO A 228 -4.18 -5.21 9.57
N MET A 229 -5.46 -5.36 9.18
CA MET A 229 -6.58 -5.46 10.13
C MET A 229 -6.38 -6.63 11.10
N VAL A 230 -5.98 -7.79 10.59
CA VAL A 230 -5.61 -8.96 11.38
C VAL A 230 -4.13 -9.25 11.15
N ALA A 231 -3.36 -9.44 12.23
CA ALA A 231 -1.94 -9.77 12.13
C ALA A 231 -1.73 -11.13 11.44
N GLU A 232 -0.76 -11.19 10.53
CA GLU A 232 -0.40 -12.40 9.77
C GLU A 232 0.98 -12.93 10.12
N ASP A 233 1.88 -12.03 10.53
CA ASP A 233 3.27 -12.31 10.82
C ASP A 233 3.50 -12.44 12.33
N ASN A 234 4.65 -13.01 12.71
CA ASN A 234 5.06 -13.06 14.12
C ASN A 234 5.29 -11.63 14.66
N PRO A 235 5.09 -11.41 15.98
CA PRO A 235 5.32 -10.12 16.61
C PRO A 235 6.68 -9.51 16.28
N SER A 236 6.71 -8.20 16.11
CA SER A 236 7.90 -7.39 15.83
C SER A 236 7.85 -6.07 16.60
N GLU A 237 8.91 -5.26 16.50
CA GLU A 237 8.92 -3.91 17.08
C GLU A 237 7.87 -2.98 16.45
N ILE A 238 7.48 -3.23 15.19
CA ILE A 238 6.52 -2.41 14.44
C ILE A 238 5.08 -2.86 14.71
N ASP A 239 4.85 -4.17 14.71
CA ASP A 239 3.55 -4.79 14.98
C ASP A 239 3.71 -5.83 16.09
N PRO A 240 3.34 -5.51 17.35
CA PRO A 240 3.57 -6.38 18.50
C PRO A 240 2.55 -7.51 18.61
N ARG A 241 1.59 -7.57 17.68
CA ARG A 241 0.50 -8.55 17.69
C ARG A 241 0.96 -9.94 17.29
N SER A 242 0.37 -10.95 17.90
CA SER A 242 0.44 -12.33 17.44
C SER A 242 -0.49 -12.56 16.24
N PRO A 243 -0.17 -13.50 15.33
CA PRO A 243 -1.06 -13.85 14.23
C PRO A 243 -2.50 -14.11 14.68
N GLY A 244 -3.46 -13.48 14.01
CA GLY A 244 -4.89 -13.56 14.35
C GLY A 244 -5.44 -12.41 15.20
N GLU A 245 -4.58 -11.58 15.81
CA GLU A 245 -5.05 -10.45 16.62
C GLU A 245 -5.49 -9.24 15.77
N VAL A 246 -6.59 -8.61 16.19
CA VAL A 246 -7.20 -7.44 15.52
C VAL A 246 -6.41 -6.17 15.83
N LEU A 247 -6.27 -5.29 14.83
CA LEU A 247 -5.46 -4.06 14.91
C LEU A 247 -5.96 -3.12 16.01
N TRP A 248 -7.29 -2.98 16.09
CA TRP A 248 -7.93 -2.07 17.04
C TRP A 248 -9.23 -2.70 17.58
N PRO A 249 -9.11 -3.66 18.53
CA PRO A 249 -10.25 -4.43 19.04
C PRO A 249 -11.33 -3.55 19.68
N GLU A 250 -10.95 -2.46 20.34
CA GLU A 250 -11.89 -1.51 20.96
C GLU A 250 -12.80 -0.81 19.94
N ARG A 251 -12.40 -0.80 18.67
CA ARG A 251 -13.16 -0.17 17.58
C ARG A 251 -13.86 -1.16 16.67
N PHE A 252 -13.20 -2.28 16.36
CA PHE A 252 -13.70 -3.25 15.37
C PHE A 252 -14.22 -4.55 16.00
N GLY A 253 -14.08 -4.70 17.31
CA GLY A 253 -14.44 -5.93 18.02
C GLY A 253 -13.32 -6.97 18.01
N ASP A 254 -13.67 -8.15 18.51
CA ASP A 254 -12.78 -9.30 18.51
C ASP A 254 -12.66 -9.95 17.11
N ALA A 255 -11.88 -11.03 17.02
CA ALA A 255 -11.67 -11.76 15.77
C ALA A 255 -12.97 -12.28 15.13
N SER A 256 -14.00 -12.59 15.93
CA SER A 256 -15.29 -13.08 15.43
C SER A 256 -16.11 -11.98 14.78
N GLU A 257 -16.05 -10.75 15.30
CA GLU A 257 -16.71 -9.59 14.69
C GLU A 257 -16.00 -9.17 13.40
N VAL A 258 -14.68 -9.21 13.39
CA VAL A 258 -13.87 -8.92 12.20
C VAL A 258 -14.07 -9.97 11.11
N GLU A 259 -14.30 -11.25 11.44
CA GLU A 259 -14.64 -12.28 10.46
C GLU A 259 -15.97 -11.98 9.74
N LYS A 260 -16.95 -11.36 10.42
CA LYS A 260 -18.21 -10.92 9.77
C LYS A 260 -17.92 -9.86 8.70
N ILE A 261 -17.01 -8.91 8.98
CA ILE A 261 -16.57 -7.89 8.02
C ILE A 261 -15.93 -8.56 6.80
N LYS A 262 -15.09 -9.57 7.03
CA LYS A 262 -14.44 -10.34 5.94
C LYS A 262 -15.44 -11.09 5.07
N ILE A 263 -16.44 -11.73 5.68
CA ILE A 263 -17.51 -12.44 4.96
C ILE A 263 -18.30 -11.46 4.09
N GLU A 264 -18.73 -10.33 4.66
CA GLU A 264 -19.51 -9.31 3.94
C GLU A 264 -18.71 -8.63 2.82
N ALA A 265 -17.46 -8.28 3.09
CA ALA A 265 -16.59 -7.63 2.11
C ALA A 265 -16.19 -8.57 0.96
N GLY A 266 -16.10 -9.87 1.24
CA GLY A 266 -15.55 -10.88 0.34
C GLY A 266 -14.01 -10.87 0.30
N SER A 267 -13.43 -12.03 -0.02
CA SER A 267 -11.99 -12.30 0.10
C SER A 267 -11.10 -11.30 -0.64
N TYR A 268 -11.53 -10.82 -1.81
CA TYR A 268 -10.76 -9.86 -2.61
C TYR A 268 -10.67 -8.49 -1.94
N VAL A 269 -11.81 -7.96 -1.46
CA VAL A 269 -11.86 -6.69 -0.72
C VAL A 269 -11.14 -6.82 0.61
N TRP A 270 -11.32 -7.93 1.30
CA TRP A 270 -10.60 -8.24 2.52
C TRP A 270 -9.08 -8.19 2.34
N SER A 271 -8.56 -8.96 1.37
CA SER A 271 -7.13 -9.04 1.08
C SER A 271 -6.56 -7.66 0.72
N SER A 272 -7.23 -6.91 -0.15
CA SER A 272 -6.76 -5.60 -0.58
C SER A 272 -6.86 -4.55 0.54
N MET A 273 -8.07 -4.28 1.04
CA MET A 273 -8.34 -3.10 1.86
C MET A 273 -8.14 -3.29 3.35
N TYR A 274 -8.21 -4.53 3.85
CA TYR A 274 -8.08 -4.81 5.27
C TYR A 274 -6.71 -5.41 5.56
N GLN A 275 -6.27 -6.38 4.77
CA GLN A 275 -4.93 -6.95 4.93
C GLN A 275 -3.82 -6.18 4.20
N GLN A 276 -4.15 -5.11 3.46
CA GLN A 276 -3.19 -4.29 2.70
C GLN A 276 -2.33 -5.11 1.71
N SER A 277 -2.89 -6.20 1.19
CA SER A 277 -2.22 -7.15 0.30
C SER A 277 -3.11 -7.44 -0.92
N PRO A 278 -3.25 -6.48 -1.85
CA PRO A 278 -4.04 -6.70 -3.06
C PRO A 278 -3.41 -7.79 -3.94
N THR A 279 -4.25 -8.68 -4.46
CA THR A 279 -3.87 -9.72 -5.42
C THR A 279 -4.46 -9.42 -6.80
N VAL A 280 -4.07 -10.17 -7.84
CA VAL A 280 -4.67 -10.03 -9.19
C VAL A 280 -6.17 -10.39 -9.14
N SER A 281 -7.00 -9.55 -9.74
CA SER A 281 -8.41 -9.84 -10.05
C SER A 281 -8.49 -11.13 -10.90
N GLY A 282 -9.18 -12.16 -10.41
CA GLY A 282 -9.29 -13.47 -11.08
C GLY A 282 -8.31 -14.54 -10.60
N GLY A 283 -7.30 -14.18 -9.81
CA GLY A 283 -6.56 -15.16 -9.02
C GLY A 283 -7.45 -15.62 -7.87
N ASN A 284 -7.89 -16.88 -7.88
CA ASN A 284 -8.46 -17.47 -6.67
C ASN A 284 -7.48 -17.20 -5.52
N VAL A 285 -7.92 -16.47 -4.50
CA VAL A 285 -7.14 -16.31 -3.27
C VAL A 285 -7.12 -17.68 -2.60
N PHE A 286 -6.14 -18.50 -2.98
CA PHE A 286 -5.92 -19.79 -2.32
C PHE A 286 -5.48 -19.49 -0.90
N ASN A 287 -6.29 -19.89 0.08
CA ASN A 287 -5.92 -19.77 1.48
C ASN A 287 -4.63 -20.57 1.70
N ARG A 288 -3.55 -19.91 2.15
CA ARG A 288 -2.27 -20.57 2.43
C ARG A 288 -2.42 -21.70 3.47
N GLY A 289 -3.43 -21.63 4.35
CA GLY A 289 -3.76 -22.70 5.29
C GLY A 289 -4.30 -23.98 4.64
N TRP A 290 -4.72 -23.95 3.38
CA TRP A 290 -5.11 -25.15 2.62
C TRP A 290 -3.91 -25.93 2.07
N TRP A 291 -2.73 -25.31 2.05
CA TRP A 291 -1.56 -25.93 1.47
C TRP A 291 -1.09 -27.06 2.37
N LYS A 292 -0.99 -28.24 1.78
CA LYS A 292 -0.32 -29.40 2.35
C LYS A 292 0.93 -29.67 1.54
N PHE A 293 1.99 -30.03 2.23
CA PHE A 293 3.25 -30.42 1.62
C PHE A 293 3.34 -31.94 1.61
N TYR A 294 4.15 -32.47 0.71
CA TYR A 294 4.45 -33.90 0.72
C TYR A 294 5.96 -34.12 0.72
N HIS A 295 6.36 -35.29 1.18
CA HIS A 295 7.71 -35.79 1.07
C HIS A 295 7.71 -37.15 0.36
N ILE A 296 8.84 -37.51 -0.28
CA ILE A 296 8.97 -38.80 -0.97
C ILE A 296 9.54 -39.87 -0.03
N ASN A 297 10.38 -39.46 0.93
CA ASN A 297 10.92 -40.36 1.96
C ASN A 297 9.90 -40.52 3.11
N PRO A 298 9.41 -41.75 3.39
CA PRO A 298 8.50 -42.03 4.51
C PRO A 298 9.08 -41.72 5.89
N ASP A 299 10.41 -41.77 6.05
CA ASP A 299 11.08 -41.54 7.34
C ASP A 299 11.05 -40.06 7.79
N VAL A 300 10.64 -39.16 6.91
CA VAL A 300 10.62 -37.70 7.12
C VAL A 300 9.24 -37.19 7.54
N VAL A 301 8.19 -38.00 7.38
CA VAL A 301 6.81 -37.55 7.61
C VAL A 301 6.45 -37.68 9.09
N ASP A 302 6.68 -36.63 9.88
CA ASP A 302 6.08 -36.49 11.21
C ASP A 302 4.59 -36.11 11.06
N ARG A 303 3.70 -36.93 11.62
CA ARG A 303 2.24 -36.83 11.43
C ARG A 303 1.56 -35.90 12.44
N SER A 304 2.34 -35.14 13.20
CA SER A 304 1.87 -34.35 14.35
C SER A 304 1.07 -33.09 13.97
N ASP A 305 1.31 -32.49 12.80
CA ASP A 305 0.68 -31.21 12.39
C ASP A 305 -0.36 -31.31 11.25
N GLY A 306 -0.49 -32.50 10.63
CA GLY A 306 -1.43 -32.77 9.53
C GLY A 306 -1.14 -32.03 8.21
N LYS A 307 -0.01 -31.32 8.10
CA LYS A 307 0.37 -30.52 6.91
C LYS A 307 1.36 -31.24 6.00
N LEU A 308 2.15 -32.18 6.52
CA LEU A 308 3.10 -32.97 5.73
C LEU A 308 2.57 -34.40 5.51
N THR A 309 2.49 -34.85 4.26
CA THR A 309 2.06 -36.21 3.89
C THR A 309 3.12 -36.95 3.08
N LEU A 310 3.00 -38.27 2.96
CA LEU A 310 3.81 -39.06 2.02
C LEU A 310 3.22 -38.91 0.61
N LEU A 311 4.06 -38.75 -0.40
CA LEU A 311 3.61 -38.75 -1.79
C LEU A 311 3.02 -40.14 -2.13
N PRO A 312 1.81 -40.22 -2.70
CA PRO A 312 1.24 -41.49 -3.13
C PRO A 312 2.10 -42.19 -4.19
N GLU A 313 2.24 -43.51 -4.09
CA GLU A 313 2.93 -44.32 -5.10
C GLU A 313 2.15 -44.44 -6.41
N ARG A 314 0.83 -44.19 -6.38
CA ARG A 314 -0.09 -44.30 -7.52
C ARG A 314 -1.05 -43.13 -7.56
N PHE A 315 -1.38 -42.71 -8.78
CA PHE A 315 -2.31 -41.62 -9.07
C PHE A 315 -3.44 -42.13 -9.96
N ASP A 316 -4.66 -41.64 -9.75
CA ASP A 316 -5.83 -41.93 -10.58
C ASP A 316 -5.65 -41.36 -12.00
N ASP A 317 -5.10 -40.15 -12.07
CA ASP A 317 -4.71 -39.49 -13.31
C ASP A 317 -3.50 -38.58 -13.08
N GLN A 318 -2.80 -38.31 -14.19
CA GLN A 318 -1.77 -37.30 -14.25
C GLN A 318 -2.05 -36.36 -15.43
N THR A 319 -1.81 -35.07 -15.22
CA THR A 319 -2.08 -34.02 -16.20
C THR A 319 -0.93 -33.02 -16.23
N GLN A 320 -0.58 -32.54 -17.42
CA GLN A 320 0.31 -31.39 -17.57
C GLN A 320 -0.51 -30.14 -17.86
N SER A 321 -0.09 -29.00 -17.29
CA SER A 321 -0.64 -27.69 -17.61
C SER A 321 0.50 -26.73 -17.96
N TRP A 322 0.35 -26.04 -19.08
CA TRP A 322 1.35 -25.15 -19.64
C TRP A 322 0.78 -23.75 -19.86
N ASP A 323 1.45 -22.76 -19.28
CA ASP A 323 1.25 -21.34 -19.48
C ASP A 323 2.46 -20.80 -20.27
N LEU A 324 2.19 -20.31 -21.48
CA LEU A 324 3.22 -19.93 -22.45
C LEU A 324 3.18 -18.42 -22.69
N THR A 325 4.35 -17.83 -22.88
CA THR A 325 4.51 -16.38 -23.04
C THR A 325 5.28 -16.05 -24.33
N PHE A 326 5.41 -14.76 -24.63
CA PHE A 326 6.24 -14.27 -25.73
C PHE A 326 7.59 -13.74 -25.22
N GLY A 327 8.70 -14.17 -25.83
CA GLY A 327 10.02 -13.54 -25.71
C GLY A 327 11.04 -14.26 -24.82
N ASP A 328 12.30 -13.86 -24.96
CA ASP A 328 13.50 -14.53 -24.42
C ASP A 328 14.46 -13.58 -23.67
N GLY A 329 13.98 -12.43 -23.22
CA GLY A 329 14.74 -11.44 -22.45
C GLY A 329 14.57 -11.53 -20.93
N ALA A 330 15.45 -10.86 -20.17
CA ALA A 330 15.38 -10.80 -18.69
C ALA A 330 14.07 -10.18 -18.14
N ASN A 331 13.36 -9.41 -18.98
CA ASN A 331 12.05 -8.82 -18.68
C ASN A 331 10.88 -9.57 -19.36
N ALA A 332 11.11 -10.72 -19.99
CA ALA A 332 10.05 -11.53 -20.57
C ALA A 332 9.25 -12.26 -19.50
N ASP A 333 7.98 -12.54 -19.75
CA ASP A 333 7.17 -13.34 -18.84
C ASP A 333 7.65 -14.80 -18.81
N TYR A 334 7.47 -15.49 -17.68
CA TYR A 334 7.94 -16.88 -17.53
C TYR A 334 7.07 -17.86 -18.30
N VAL A 335 7.71 -18.78 -19.02
CA VAL A 335 7.06 -20.02 -19.45
C VAL A 335 7.02 -20.98 -18.28
N VAL A 336 5.82 -21.52 -17.99
CA VAL A 336 5.60 -22.44 -16.87
C VAL A 336 4.93 -23.72 -17.35
N GLY A 337 5.55 -24.86 -17.04
CA GLY A 337 4.98 -26.19 -17.24
C GLY A 337 4.87 -26.90 -15.90
N THR A 338 3.70 -27.45 -15.58
CA THR A 338 3.47 -28.18 -14.32
C THR A 338 2.91 -29.57 -14.59
N VAL A 339 3.29 -30.53 -13.75
CA VAL A 339 2.73 -31.89 -13.75
C VAL A 339 1.97 -32.11 -12.45
N TRP A 340 0.72 -32.56 -12.58
CA TRP A 340 -0.18 -32.79 -11.46
C TRP A 340 -0.64 -34.23 -11.42
N GLY A 341 -0.59 -34.86 -10.25
CA GLY A 341 -1.21 -36.15 -9.96
C GLY A 341 -2.48 -35.99 -9.13
N ARG A 342 -3.51 -36.81 -9.37
CA ARG A 342 -4.74 -36.84 -8.57
C ARG A 342 -4.87 -38.16 -7.83
N VAL A 343 -5.30 -38.11 -6.56
CA VAL A 343 -5.80 -39.27 -5.80
C VAL A 343 -7.11 -38.86 -5.15
N GLY A 344 -8.24 -39.42 -5.61
CA GLY A 344 -9.55 -38.99 -5.17
C GLY A 344 -9.77 -37.50 -5.45
N ALA A 345 -9.98 -36.71 -4.39
CA ALA A 345 -10.13 -35.26 -4.45
C ALA A 345 -8.79 -34.50 -4.32
N ASP A 346 -7.73 -35.16 -3.84
CA ASP A 346 -6.44 -34.53 -3.59
C ASP A 346 -5.63 -34.38 -4.88
N LYS A 347 -4.91 -33.26 -4.99
CA LYS A 347 -4.06 -32.90 -6.13
C LYS A 347 -2.65 -32.63 -5.65
N PHE A 348 -1.68 -33.25 -6.31
CA PHE A 348 -0.25 -33.18 -5.97
C PHE A 348 0.52 -32.55 -7.13
N LEU A 349 1.28 -31.49 -6.88
CA LEU A 349 2.22 -30.93 -7.85
C LEU A 349 3.47 -31.82 -7.88
N LEU A 350 3.70 -32.56 -8.95
CA LEU A 350 4.76 -33.57 -9.07
C LEU A 350 6.05 -33.00 -9.67
N ASP A 351 5.93 -32.02 -10.57
CA ASP A 351 7.07 -31.39 -11.25
C ASP A 351 6.69 -30.01 -11.75
N MET A 352 7.68 -29.13 -11.86
CA MET A 352 7.53 -27.78 -12.37
C MET A 352 8.75 -27.34 -13.16
N TYR A 353 8.52 -26.92 -14.40
CA TYR A 353 9.43 -26.13 -15.20
C TYR A 353 9.01 -24.67 -15.14
N ARG A 354 9.95 -23.76 -14.84
CA ARG A 354 9.71 -22.31 -14.83
C ARG A 354 10.97 -21.57 -15.26
N LYS A 355 10.98 -21.02 -16.47
CA LYS A 355 12.07 -20.18 -16.99
C LYS A 355 11.56 -19.17 -18.03
N GLN A 356 12.30 -18.08 -18.22
CA GLN A 356 12.16 -17.17 -19.35
C GLN A 356 12.93 -17.76 -20.53
N VAL A 357 12.22 -18.23 -21.56
CA VAL A 357 12.83 -18.93 -22.71
C VAL A 357 12.06 -18.64 -23.99
N ASP A 358 12.75 -18.76 -25.11
CA ASP A 358 12.14 -18.65 -26.43
C ASP A 358 11.21 -19.85 -26.75
N PHE A 359 10.50 -19.74 -27.87
CA PHE A 359 9.55 -20.77 -28.30
C PHE A 359 10.21 -22.12 -28.67
N PRO A 360 11.35 -22.16 -29.39
CA PRO A 360 12.07 -23.42 -29.63
C PRO A 360 12.47 -24.17 -28.35
N GLU A 361 13.04 -23.48 -27.36
CA GLU A 361 13.38 -24.11 -26.08
C GLU A 361 12.12 -24.52 -25.32
N THR A 362 11.03 -23.74 -25.41
CA THR A 362 9.71 -24.14 -24.86
C THR A 362 9.23 -25.49 -25.42
N ILE A 363 9.29 -25.69 -26.74
CA ILE A 363 8.90 -26.96 -27.38
C ILE A 363 9.77 -28.11 -26.88
N LYS A 364 11.08 -27.88 -26.76
CA LYS A 364 12.02 -28.89 -26.26
C LYS A 364 11.68 -29.28 -24.83
N GLN A 365 11.40 -28.32 -23.95
CA GLN A 365 11.06 -28.57 -22.55
C GLN A 365 9.70 -29.25 -22.41
N PHE A 366 8.72 -28.89 -23.23
CA PHE A 366 7.44 -29.59 -23.33
C PHE A 366 7.64 -31.08 -23.66
N ARG A 367 8.49 -31.39 -24.64
CA ARG A 367 8.82 -32.77 -25.01
C ARG A 367 9.59 -33.52 -23.91
N LEU A 368 10.56 -32.88 -23.27
CA LEU A 368 11.31 -33.47 -22.16
C LEU A 368 10.39 -33.80 -20.97
N MET A 369 9.45 -32.92 -20.64
CA MET A 369 8.48 -33.17 -19.58
C MET A 369 7.54 -34.33 -19.92
N ASN A 370 7.10 -34.44 -21.18
CA ASN A 370 6.33 -35.60 -21.66
C ASN A 370 7.11 -36.92 -21.57
N GLN A 371 8.41 -36.91 -21.88
CA GLN A 371 9.26 -38.09 -21.74
C GLN A 371 9.48 -38.48 -20.27
N LYS A 372 9.67 -37.48 -19.39
CA LYS A 372 9.86 -37.69 -17.96
C LYS A 372 8.57 -38.20 -17.28
N TRP A 373 7.41 -37.75 -17.74
CA TRP A 373 6.10 -38.07 -17.17
C TRP A 373 5.16 -38.71 -18.22
N PRO A 374 5.43 -39.96 -18.66
CA PRO A 374 4.66 -40.61 -19.71
C PRO A 374 3.19 -40.87 -19.33
N LEU A 375 2.89 -40.96 -18.03
CA LEU A 375 1.53 -41.17 -17.52
C LEU A 375 0.69 -39.88 -17.52
N ALA A 376 1.30 -38.71 -17.68
CA ALA A 376 0.59 -37.44 -17.79
C ALA A 376 -0.02 -37.30 -19.20
N THR A 377 -1.09 -38.05 -19.45
CA THR A 377 -1.66 -38.21 -20.80
C THR A 377 -2.40 -36.97 -21.27
N ARG A 378 -3.00 -36.18 -20.38
CA ARG A 378 -3.63 -34.89 -20.72
C ARG A 378 -2.59 -33.77 -20.67
N LYS A 379 -2.56 -32.94 -21.71
CA LYS A 379 -1.74 -31.72 -21.80
C LYS A 379 -2.68 -30.56 -22.05
N LEU A 380 -2.79 -29.69 -21.07
CA LEU A 380 -3.60 -28.48 -21.13
C LEU A 380 -2.66 -27.34 -21.47
N VAL A 381 -2.91 -26.68 -22.59
CA VAL A 381 -2.16 -25.50 -23.02
C VAL A 381 -3.19 -24.39 -23.21
N GLU A 382 -2.95 -23.23 -22.61
CA GLU A 382 -3.85 -22.09 -22.78
C GLU A 382 -3.84 -21.61 -24.23
N GLU A 383 -5.00 -21.26 -24.77
CA GLU A 383 -5.12 -20.74 -26.14
C GLU A 383 -4.70 -19.25 -26.25
N ALA A 384 -3.65 -18.88 -25.53
CA ALA A 384 -3.08 -17.54 -25.44
C ALA A 384 -1.59 -17.56 -25.82
N ALA A 385 -1.08 -16.41 -26.24
CA ALA A 385 0.29 -16.23 -26.69
C ALA A 385 0.80 -17.33 -27.66
N ASN A 386 1.91 -17.98 -27.32
CA ASN A 386 2.50 -19.10 -28.08
C ASN A 386 1.72 -20.42 -27.94
N GLY A 387 0.69 -20.47 -27.08
CA GLY A 387 -0.12 -21.66 -26.83
C GLY A 387 -0.83 -22.19 -28.05
N LYS A 388 -1.36 -21.30 -28.91
CA LYS A 388 -1.95 -21.68 -30.21
C LYS A 388 -1.00 -22.42 -31.14
N ALA A 389 0.30 -22.11 -31.07
CA ALA A 389 1.32 -22.75 -31.89
C ALA A 389 1.84 -24.06 -31.28
N MET A 390 1.55 -24.31 -29.99
CA MET A 390 1.95 -25.51 -29.26
C MET A 390 0.91 -26.64 -29.37
N ILE A 391 -0.39 -26.28 -29.40
CA ILE A 391 -1.53 -27.19 -29.64
C ILE A 391 -1.46 -27.68 -31.08
#